data_AF-A0AAJ1KEB8-F1
#
_entry.id   AF-A0AAJ1KEB8-F1
#
_cell.length_a   1.000
_cell.length_b   1.000
_cell.length_c   1.000
_cell.angle_alpha   90.00
_cell.angle_beta   90.00
_cell.angle_gamma   90.00
#
_symmetry.space_group_name_H-M   'P 1'
#
loop_
_entity.id
_entity.type
_entity.pdbx_description
1 polymer ?
#
loop_
_entity_poly.entity_id
_entity_poly.type
_entity_poly.pdbx_seq_one_letter_code
_entity_poly.pdbx_strand_id
1 'polypeptide(L)' 'MKEMSKNAVTGAPSRHRNGGSSPLGPNSEIARKLKQYYDELVSDQVPDRFAQLLSQLEKAEPAEKKD' A
#
# COMPACT_ATOMS: atom_id res chain seq x y z
N MET A 1 38.04 21.06 41.97
CA MET A 1 38.43 20.06 40.94
C MET A 1 37.38 18.96 40.97
N LYS A 2 36.51 18.85 39.95
CA LYS A 2 36.72 18.02 38.73
C LYS A 2 36.34 16.56 39.07
N GLU A 3 35.33 15.85 38.54
CA GLU A 3 34.45 15.86 37.36
C GLU A 3 33.10 15.20 37.81
N MET A 4 31.90 15.65 37.46
CA MET A 4 31.13 15.27 36.25
C MET A 4 31.43 13.88 35.66
N SER A 5 30.63 12.87 35.96
CA SER A 5 30.20 11.95 34.91
C SER A 5 28.79 11.46 35.15
N LYS A 6 27.92 11.93 34.25
CA LYS A 6 26.54 11.53 34.09
C LYS A 6 26.56 10.07 33.68
N ASN A 7 25.98 9.18 34.49
CA ASN A 7 25.59 7.86 34.01
C ASN A 7 24.42 8.07 33.05
N ALA A 8 24.81 8.40 31.82
CA ALA A 8 23.95 8.50 30.67
C ALA A 8 23.15 7.21 30.57
N VAL A 9 21.83 7.40 30.69
CA VAL A 9 20.77 6.67 29.99
C VAL A 9 21.29 5.36 29.42
N THR A 10 21.05 4.29 30.18
CA THR A 10 21.02 2.94 29.64
C THR A 10 20.24 3.01 28.33
N GLY A 11 20.97 2.81 27.23
CA GLY A 11 20.43 2.82 25.89
C GLY A 11 19.38 1.73 25.78
N ALA A 12 18.13 2.08 26.11
CA ALA A 12 17.00 1.47 25.48
C ALA A 12 17.25 1.68 23.98
N PRO A 13 17.40 0.62 23.16
CA PRO A 13 17.19 0.82 21.74
C PRO A 13 15.76 1.31 21.67
N SER A 14 15.61 2.60 21.38
CA SER A 14 14.35 3.21 21.02
C SER A 14 13.72 2.25 20.03
N ARG A 15 12.69 1.52 20.47
CA ARG A 15 11.77 0.82 19.58
C ARG A 15 10.92 1.90 18.91
N HIS A 16 11.56 2.83 18.21
CA HIS A 16 11.12 3.23 16.89
C HIS A 16 11.35 2.05 15.95
N ARG A 17 10.69 0.92 16.22
CA ARG A 17 10.23 0.10 15.10
C ARG A 17 9.08 0.90 14.56
N ASN A 18 9.42 1.73 13.59
CA ASN A 18 8.50 2.38 12.67
C ASN A 18 7.21 1.57 12.56
N GLY A 19 6.06 2.24 12.61
CA GLY A 19 4.81 1.74 12.05
C GLY A 19 4.95 1.55 10.53
N GLY A 20 5.86 0.66 10.13
CA GLY A 20 6.50 0.58 8.83
C GLY A 20 7.19 -0.76 8.59
N SER A 21 6.90 -1.78 9.40
CA SER A 21 6.96 -3.15 8.88
C SER A 21 5.86 -3.22 7.84
N SER A 22 6.24 -3.16 6.56
CA SER A 22 5.31 -3.48 5.46
C SER A 22 4.49 -4.70 5.88
N PRO A 23 3.17 -4.73 5.65
CA PRO A 23 2.26 -5.75 6.18
C PRO A 23 2.68 -7.18 5.84
N LEU A 24 3.60 -7.34 4.89
CA LEU A 24 4.15 -8.60 4.42
C LEU A 24 5.50 -8.99 5.09
N GLY A 25 6.02 -8.18 6.02
CA GLY A 25 7.22 -8.47 6.79
C GLY A 25 8.45 -8.75 5.91
N PRO A 26 9.13 -9.89 6.05
CA PRO A 26 10.25 -10.27 5.18
C PRO A 26 9.91 -10.32 3.69
N ASN A 27 8.64 -10.48 3.32
CA ASN A 27 8.17 -10.51 1.93
C ASN A 27 7.86 -9.11 1.37
N SER A 28 8.21 -8.05 2.09
CA SER A 28 8.01 -6.66 1.67
C SER A 28 8.71 -6.32 0.34
N GLU A 29 9.89 -6.90 0.10
CA GLU A 29 10.61 -6.77 -1.18
C GLU A 29 9.87 -7.44 -2.35
N ILE A 30 9.12 -8.52 -2.08
CA ILE A 30 8.30 -9.20 -3.09
C ILE A 30 7.14 -8.28 -3.49
N ALA A 31 6.45 -7.68 -2.52
CA ALA A 31 5.39 -6.72 -2.81
C ALA A 31 5.89 -5.50 -3.57
N ARG A 32 7.06 -4.97 -3.20
CA ARG A 32 7.66 -3.84 -3.90
C ARG A 32 7.94 -4.16 -5.37
N LYS A 33 8.50 -5.35 -5.65
CA LYS A 33 8.77 -5.81 -7.02
C LYS A 33 7.50 -6.05 -7.82
N LEU A 34 6.47 -6.66 -7.21
CA LEU A 34 5.17 -6.84 -7.86
C LEU A 34 4.54 -5.50 -8.21
N LYS A 35 4.54 -4.54 -7.28
CA LYS A 35 4.04 -3.19 -7.53
C LYS A 35 4.78 -2.53 -8.69
N GLN A 36 6.11 -2.54 -8.69
CA GLN A 36 6.90 -2.00 -9.79
C GLN A 36 6.53 -2.68 -11.13
N TYR A 37 6.44 -4.00 -11.16
CA TYR A 37 6.09 -4.75 -12.37
C TYR A 37 4.70 -4.41 -12.92
N TYR A 38 3.70 -4.31 -12.04
CA TYR A 38 2.35 -3.91 -12.45
C TYR A 38 2.28 -2.43 -12.82
N ASP A 39 2.96 -1.54 -12.10
CA ASP A 39 3.00 -0.10 -12.42
C ASP A 39 3.64 0.13 -13.81
N GLU A 40 4.64 -0.66 -14.20
CA GLU A 40 5.27 -0.59 -15.53
C GLU A 40 4.39 -1.21 -16.65
N LEU A 41 3.53 -2.17 -16.32
CA LEU A 41 2.71 -2.91 -17.28
C LEU A 41 1.30 -2.32 -17.46
N VAL A 42 0.79 -1.63 -16.43
CA VAL A 42 -0.52 -1.00 -16.47
C VAL A 42 -0.46 0.16 -17.46
N SER A 43 -1.14 -0.02 -18.59
CA SER A 43 -1.42 1.06 -19.53
C SER A 43 -2.27 2.14 -18.84
N ASP A 44 -1.84 3.39 -18.91
CA ASP A 44 -2.60 4.55 -18.40
C ASP A 44 -4.00 4.65 -19.05
N GLN A 45 -4.12 4.22 -20.30
CA GLN A 45 -5.41 4.18 -20.98
C GLN A 45 -6.15 2.90 -20.63
N VAL A 46 -7.30 3.05 -19.98
CA VAL A 46 -8.28 1.97 -19.78
C VAL A 46 -8.82 1.55 -21.17
N PRO A 47 -8.66 0.27 -21.57
CA PRO A 47 -9.15 -0.19 -22.88
C PRO A 47 -10.66 0.03 -23.10
N ASP A 48 -11.05 0.36 -24.33
CA ASP A 48 -12.46 0.59 -24.75
C ASP A 48 -13.39 -0.58 -24.39
N ARG A 49 -12.86 -1.80 -24.31
CA ARG A 49 -13.61 -2.99 -23.90
C ARG A 49 -14.22 -2.85 -22.50
N PHE A 50 -13.54 -2.19 -21.57
CA PHE A 50 -14.09 -1.97 -20.23
C PHE A 50 -15.27 -0.99 -20.27
N ALA A 51 -15.17 0.08 -21.06
CA ALA A 51 -16.28 1.01 -21.25
C ALA A 51 -17.50 0.32 -21.89
N GLN A 52 -17.27 -0.57 -22.87
CA GLN A 52 -18.33 -1.37 -23.48
C GLN A 52 -19.00 -2.31 -22.47
N LEU A 53 -18.22 -3.00 -21.63
CA LEU A 53 -18.74 -3.90 -20.59
C LEU A 53 -19.51 -3.13 -19.52
N LEU A 54 -19.03 -1.96 -19.11
CA LEU A 54 -19.75 -1.08 -18.18
C LEU A 54 -21.08 -0.59 -18.77
N SER A 55 -21.11 -0.23 -20.06
CA SER A 55 -22.36 0.15 -20.74
C SER A 55 -23.33 -1.04 -20.86
N GLN A 56 -22.83 -2.26 -21.06
CA GLN A 56 -23.66 -3.46 -21.07
C GLN A 56 -24.21 -3.76 -19.66
N LEU A 57 -23.40 -3.59 -18.63
CA LEU A 57 -23.82 -3.76 -17.24
C LEU A 57 -24.94 -2.77 -16.90
N GLU A 58 -24.77 -1.49 -17.20
CA GLU A 58 -25.77 -0.44 -16.95
C GLU A 58 -27.10 -0.72 -17.67
N LYS A 59 -27.06 -1.30 -18.88
CA LYS A 59 -28.27 -1.69 -19.63
C LYS A 59 -28.94 -2.95 -19.09
N ALA A 60 -28.15 -3.85 -18.51
CA ALA A 60 -28.60 -5.14 -17.99
C ALA A 60 -29.02 -5.05 -16.52
N GLU A 61 -28.58 -4.02 -15.81
CA GLU A 61 -29.00 -3.74 -14.45
C GLU A 61 -30.50 -3.44 -14.48
N PRO A 62 -31.34 -4.30 -13.86
CA PRO A 62 -32.74 -4.00 -13.76
C PRO A 62 -32.82 -2.70 -12.97
N ALA A 63 -33.41 -1.65 -13.56
CA ALA A 63 -33.75 -0.44 -12.82
C ALA A 63 -34.37 -0.92 -11.52
N GLU A 64 -33.66 -0.72 -10.39
CA GLU A 64 -34.16 -1.10 -9.08
C GLU A 64 -35.61 -0.65 -9.07
N LYS A 65 -36.52 -1.61 -8.94
CA LYS A 65 -37.91 -1.30 -8.65
C LYS A 65 -37.82 -0.56 -7.33
N LYS A 66 -37.91 0.75 -7.44
CA LYS A 66 -38.05 1.68 -6.34
C LYS A 66 -39.42 1.41 -5.74
N ASP A 67 -39.50 0.36 -4.94
CA ASP A 67 -40.59 0.08 -4.00
C ASP A 67 -40.29 0.77 -2.66
#